data_AF-D3KSD5-F1
#
_entry.id   AF-D3KSD5-F1
#
_cell.length_a   1.000
_cell.length_b   1.000
_cell.length_c   1.000
_cell.angle_alpha   90.00
_cell.angle_beta   90.00
_cell.angle_gamma   90.00
#
_symmetry.space_group_name_H-M   'P 1'
#
loop_
_entity.id
_entity.type
_entity.pdbx_description
1 polymer ?
#
loop_
_entity_poly.entity_id
_entity_poly.type
_entity_poly.pdbx_seq_one_letter_code
_entity_poly.pdbx_strand_id
1 'polypeptide(L)'
;TTYGVPRVVFVNKMDKIGADFLYSVKTIHDRLGANAHPIQLPIGAEDDFEAIIDLVEMKAYFYEDDLGTRSESREIPEEYKEQAEEYRASLVEAVAELDEELMMKYLDEGELTVEELKAGIRKGTCDVEFYPVICGS
;
A
#
# COMPACT_ATOMS: atom_id res chain seq x y z
N THR A 1 -17.65 -1.52 11.53
CA THR A 1 -18.57 -0.80 10.61
C THR A 1 -19.94 -1.44 10.63
N THR A 2 -21.02 -0.68 10.37
CA THR A 2 -22.42 -1.10 10.63
C THR A 2 -22.85 -2.39 9.92
N TYR A 3 -22.26 -2.73 8.78
CA TYR A 3 -22.64 -3.89 7.97
C TYR A 3 -21.49 -4.89 7.71
N GLY A 4 -20.33 -4.70 8.34
CA GLY A 4 -19.19 -5.62 8.18
C GLY A 4 -18.72 -5.80 6.74
N VAL A 5 -18.72 -4.73 5.93
CA VAL A 5 -18.33 -4.79 4.51
C VAL A 5 -16.81 -4.52 4.36
N PRO A 6 -16.04 -5.50 3.85
CA PRO A 6 -14.63 -5.34 3.48
C PRO A 6 -14.46 -4.29 2.39
N ARG A 7 -13.41 -3.47 2.49
CA ARG A 7 -13.16 -2.36 1.56
C ARG A 7 -11.68 -2.24 1.24
N VAL A 8 -11.40 -1.94 -0.02
CA VAL A 8 -10.11 -1.47 -0.53
C VAL A 8 -10.29 -0.01 -0.91
N VAL A 9 -9.30 0.83 -0.61
CA VAL A 9 -9.34 2.25 -0.97
C VAL A 9 -8.49 2.47 -2.21
N PHE A 10 -9.09 3.03 -3.25
CA PHE A 10 -8.38 3.46 -4.46
C PHE A 10 -8.34 4.99 -4.51
N VAL A 11 -7.15 5.54 -4.31
CA VAL A 11 -6.87 6.97 -4.49
C VAL A 11 -6.65 7.21 -5.99
N ASN A 12 -7.71 7.65 -6.65
CA ASN A 12 -7.72 7.91 -8.07
C ASN A 12 -7.20 9.31 -8.40
N LYS A 13 -6.89 9.55 -9.69
CA LYS A 13 -6.51 10.84 -10.26
C LYS A 13 -5.15 11.33 -9.77
N MET A 14 -4.20 10.40 -9.67
CA MET A 14 -2.81 10.72 -9.40
C MET A 14 -2.17 11.60 -10.49
N ASP A 15 -2.80 11.65 -11.68
CA ASP A 15 -2.44 12.45 -12.85
C ASP A 15 -2.96 13.91 -12.81
N LYS A 16 -3.59 14.37 -11.72
CA LYS A 16 -4.16 15.72 -11.62
C LYS A 16 -3.34 16.64 -10.74
N ILE A 17 -3.35 17.93 -11.09
CA ILE A 17 -2.74 19.00 -10.29
C ILE A 17 -3.23 18.95 -8.84
N GLY A 18 -2.31 18.95 -7.89
CA GLY A 18 -2.56 18.84 -6.46
C GLY A 18 -2.83 17.42 -5.97
N ALA A 19 -2.55 16.39 -6.78
CA ALA A 19 -2.62 15.01 -6.34
C ALA A 19 -1.58 14.74 -5.24
N ASP A 20 -2.06 14.30 -4.08
CA ASP A 20 -1.21 13.93 -2.94
C ASP A 20 -1.77 12.67 -2.29
N PHE A 21 -1.09 11.55 -2.55
CA PHE A 21 -1.47 10.23 -2.07
C PHE A 21 -1.35 10.13 -0.55
N LEU A 22 -0.23 10.58 0.01
CA LEU A 22 0.06 10.46 1.44
C LEU A 22 -0.85 11.38 2.26
N TYR A 23 -1.15 12.56 1.76
CA TYR A 23 -2.20 13.41 2.35
C TYR A 23 -3.55 12.71 2.34
N SER A 24 -3.93 12.06 1.23
CA SER A 24 -5.19 11.31 1.14
C SER A 24 -5.26 10.19 2.19
N VAL A 25 -4.20 9.39 2.31
CA VAL A 25 -4.04 8.35 3.35
C VAL A 25 -4.18 8.95 4.75
N LYS A 26 -3.44 10.04 5.04
CA LYS A 26 -3.51 10.74 6.31
C LYS A 26 -4.93 11.19 6.66
N THR A 27 -5.67 11.73 5.70
CA THR A 27 -7.06 12.18 5.96
C THR A 27 -8.01 11.03 6.30
N ILE A 28 -7.75 9.81 5.80
CA ILE A 28 -8.53 8.61 6.15
C ILE A 28 -8.34 8.30 7.64
N HIS A 29 -7.10 8.32 8.13
CA HIS A 29 -6.83 8.14 9.55
C HIS A 29 -7.45 9.27 10.39
N ASP A 30 -7.14 10.52 10.06
CA ASP A 30 -7.54 11.69 10.88
C ASP A 30 -9.06 11.86 10.98
N ARG A 31 -9.78 11.58 9.90
CA ARG A 31 -11.22 11.87 9.81
C ARG A 31 -12.11 10.67 10.09
N LEU A 32 -11.67 9.46 9.73
CA LEU A 32 -12.45 8.24 9.86
C LEU A 32 -11.95 7.33 10.99
N GLY A 33 -10.75 7.57 11.52
CA GLY A 33 -10.10 6.68 12.49
C GLY A 33 -9.87 5.28 11.93
N ALA A 34 -9.77 5.14 10.61
CA ALA A 34 -9.64 3.84 9.96
C ALA A 34 -8.18 3.37 9.95
N ASN A 35 -7.98 2.07 10.15
CA ASN A 35 -6.67 1.41 10.06
C ASN A 35 -6.27 1.20 8.59
N ALA A 36 -6.01 2.29 7.88
CA ALA A 36 -5.83 2.29 6.43
C ALA A 36 -4.37 2.43 6.05
N HIS A 37 -3.77 1.39 5.48
CA HIS A 37 -2.32 1.39 5.20
C HIS A 37 -2.05 1.30 3.71
N PRO A 38 -1.10 2.08 3.18
CA PRO A 38 -0.61 1.92 1.82
C PRO A 38 -0.08 0.50 1.61
N ILE A 39 -0.55 -0.15 0.54
CA ILE A 39 0.12 -1.32 -0.02
C ILE A 39 0.85 -0.98 -1.32
N GLN A 40 0.69 0.26 -1.79
CA GLN A 40 1.38 0.85 -2.93
C GLN A 40 1.79 2.28 -2.63
N LEU A 41 2.82 2.77 -3.33
CA LEU A 41 3.17 4.19 -3.43
C LEU A 41 3.22 4.63 -4.89
N PRO A 42 2.82 5.87 -5.22
CA PRO A 42 3.01 6.42 -6.55
C PRO A 42 4.48 6.81 -6.78
N ILE A 43 4.94 6.67 -8.02
CA ILE A 43 6.16 7.32 -8.53
C ILE A 43 5.71 8.52 -9.35
N GLY A 44 6.16 9.70 -8.96
CA GLY A 44 5.67 10.97 -9.49
C GLY A 44 4.25 11.31 -9.04
N ALA A 45 3.77 12.45 -9.50
CA ALA A 45 2.42 12.96 -9.29
C ALA A 45 2.08 13.93 -10.43
N GLU A 46 0.80 14.23 -10.61
CA GLU A 46 0.32 15.09 -11.68
C GLU A 46 0.77 14.55 -13.05
N ASP A 47 1.26 15.41 -13.94
CA ASP A 47 1.74 15.02 -15.27
C ASP A 47 2.97 14.09 -15.22
N ASP A 48 3.66 13.98 -14.07
CA ASP A 48 4.83 13.12 -13.87
C ASP A 48 4.47 11.74 -13.26
N PHE A 49 3.18 11.44 -13.03
CA PHE A 49 2.75 10.12 -12.54
C PHE A 49 2.93 9.04 -13.60
N GLU A 50 3.91 8.15 -13.42
CA GLU A 50 4.30 7.16 -14.45
C GLU A 50 4.34 5.71 -13.95
N ALA A 51 4.38 5.50 -12.63
CA ALA A 51 4.56 4.17 -12.06
C ALA A 51 4.00 4.04 -10.65
N ILE A 52 3.88 2.79 -10.21
CA ILE A 52 3.50 2.44 -8.83
C ILE A 52 4.54 1.49 -8.23
N ILE A 53 4.84 1.68 -6.95
CA ILE A 53 5.64 0.76 -6.14
C ILE A 53 4.68 -0.18 -5.44
N ASP A 54 4.89 -1.49 -5.58
CA ASP A 54 4.27 -2.52 -4.75
C ASP A 54 5.12 -2.71 -3.48
N LEU A 55 4.56 -2.36 -2.32
CA LEU A 55 5.26 -2.48 -1.02
C LEU A 55 5.31 -3.92 -0.49
N VAL A 56 4.46 -4.80 -1.02
CA VAL A 56 4.41 -6.22 -0.64
C VAL A 56 5.56 -6.96 -1.33
N GLU A 57 5.74 -6.74 -2.63
CA GLU A 57 6.79 -7.38 -3.43
C GLU A 57 8.09 -6.57 -3.54
N MET A 58 8.08 -5.31 -3.10
CA MET A 58 9.18 -4.35 -3.23
C MET A 58 9.67 -4.20 -4.67
N LYS A 59 8.74 -3.94 -5.58
CA LYS A 59 9.00 -3.70 -7.02
C LYS A 59 8.24 -2.49 -7.52
N ALA A 60 8.80 -1.80 -8.50
CA ALA A 60 8.10 -0.74 -9.22
C ALA A 60 7.51 -1.29 -10.53
N TYR A 61 6.29 -0.87 -10.86
CA TYR A 61 5.61 -1.19 -12.10
C TYR A 61 5.43 0.10 -12.91
N PHE A 62 6.17 0.19 -14.02
CA PHE A 62 6.09 1.31 -14.95
C PHE A 62 5.11 0.97 -16.07
N TYR A 63 4.18 1.88 -16.35
CA TYR A 63 3.21 1.70 -17.42
C TYR A 63 3.81 2.19 -18.74
N GLU A 64 3.81 1.32 -19.75
CA GLU A 64 4.40 1.63 -21.07
C GLU A 64 3.37 2.27 -22.03
N ASP A 65 2.10 2.31 -21.63
CA ASP A 65 1.02 2.88 -22.42
C ASP A 65 -0.09 3.46 -21.54
N ASP A 66 -0.80 4.46 -22.08
CA ASP A 66 -1.90 5.16 -21.40
C ASP A 66 -3.14 4.26 -21.17
N LEU A 67 -3.20 3.09 -21.80
CA LEU A 67 -4.29 2.13 -21.64
C LEU A 67 -4.04 1.16 -20.48
N GLY A 68 -2.86 1.20 -19.86
CA GLY A 68 -2.44 0.28 -18.81
C GLY A 68 -2.31 -1.17 -19.29
N THR A 69 -2.20 -1.42 -20.60
CA THR A 69 -2.18 -2.79 -21.15
C THR A 69 -0.81 -3.45 -21.07
N ARG A 70 0.24 -2.63 -20.95
CA ARG A 70 1.62 -3.06 -20.80
C ARG A 70 2.26 -2.37 -19.62
N SER A 71 2.87 -3.18 -18.77
CA SER A 71 3.65 -2.72 -17.64
C SER A 71 4.92 -3.53 -17.52
N GLU A 72 6.02 -2.89 -17.13
CA GLU A 72 7.28 -3.55 -16.83
C GLU A 72 7.57 -3.45 -15.33
N SER A 73 7.90 -4.58 -14.71
CA SER A 73 8.38 -4.60 -13.33
C SER A 73 9.88 -4.30 -13.31
N ARG A 74 10.30 -3.30 -12.53
CA ARG A 74 11.68 -2.87 -12.33
C ARG A 74 12.01 -2.79 -10.84
N GLU A 75 13.29 -2.61 -10.53
CA GLU A 75 13.72 -2.21 -9.19
C GLU A 75 13.17 -0.82 -8.85
N ILE A 76 12.92 -0.58 -7.56
CA ILE A 76 12.47 0.72 -7.07
C ILE A 76 13.61 1.74 -7.29
N PRO A 77 13.35 2.91 -7.92
CA PRO A 77 14.38 3.92 -8.09
C PRO A 77 14.95 4.37 -6.74
N GLU A 78 16.25 4.66 -6.69
CA GLU A 78 16.97 4.94 -5.44
C GLU A 78 16.34 6.10 -4.64
N GLU A 79 15.80 7.11 -5.33
CA GLU A 79 15.15 8.27 -4.70
C GLU A 79 13.86 7.91 -3.93
N TYR A 80 13.19 6.80 -4.28
CA TYR A 80 11.97 6.32 -3.62
C TYR A 80 12.24 5.17 -2.64
N LYS A 81 13.46 4.63 -2.63
CA LYS A 81 13.78 3.40 -1.91
C LYS A 81 13.61 3.54 -0.40
N GLU A 82 14.14 4.63 0.17
CA GLU A 82 14.03 4.91 1.62
C GLU A 82 12.55 5.04 2.04
N GLN A 83 11.75 5.76 1.25
CA GLN A 83 10.31 5.91 1.50
C GLN A 83 9.58 4.56 1.36
N ALA A 84 9.89 3.77 0.35
CA ALA A 84 9.29 2.45 0.18
C ALA A 84 9.63 1.51 1.35
N GLU A 85 10.86 1.55 1.86
CA GLU A 85 11.29 0.77 3.03
C GLU A 85 10.55 1.23 4.31
N GLU A 86 10.40 2.53 4.52
CA GLU A 86 9.63 3.09 5.65
C GLU A 86 8.16 2.62 5.62
N TYR A 87 7.49 2.81 4.49
CA TYR A 87 6.08 2.42 4.36
C TYR A 87 5.88 0.91 4.35
N ARG A 88 6.86 0.13 3.85
CA ARG A 88 6.83 -1.32 3.99
C ARG A 88 6.97 -1.75 5.44
N ALA A 89 7.88 -1.15 6.21
CA ALA A 89 8.03 -1.47 7.62
C ALA A 89 6.73 -1.19 8.39
N SER A 90 6.12 -0.02 8.17
CA SER A 90 4.82 0.32 8.75
C SER A 90 3.70 -0.64 8.32
N LEU A 91 3.69 -1.06 7.04
CA LEU A 91 2.72 -2.04 6.54
C LEU A 91 2.89 -3.41 7.22
N VAL A 92 4.13 -3.89 7.33
CA VAL A 92 4.44 -5.18 7.97
C VAL A 92 4.04 -5.16 9.43
N GLU A 93 4.37 -4.10 10.17
CA GLU A 93 3.98 -3.90 11.56
C GLU A 93 2.45 -3.92 11.70
N ALA A 94 1.74 -3.13 10.90
CA ALA A 94 0.28 -3.06 10.93
C ALA A 94 -0.40 -4.40 10.60
N VAL A 95 0.19 -5.21 9.72
CA VAL A 95 -0.34 -6.54 9.39
C VAL A 95 -0.03 -7.55 10.50
N ALA A 96 1.15 -7.47 11.11
CA ALA A 96 1.52 -8.31 12.24
C ALA A 96 0.60 -8.08 13.45
N GLU A 97 0.16 -6.83 13.70
CA GLU A 97 -0.78 -6.50 14.78
C GLU A 97 -2.16 -7.16 14.66
N LEU A 98 -2.54 -7.64 13.47
CA LEU A 98 -3.83 -8.28 13.21
C LEU A 98 -3.87 -9.75 13.63
N ASP A 99 -2.71 -10.37 13.88
CA ASP A 99 -2.59 -11.80 14.14
C ASP A 99 -1.43 -12.11 15.10
N GLU A 100 -1.74 -12.77 16.22
CA GLU A 100 -0.75 -13.10 17.25
C GLU A 100 0.41 -13.94 16.72
N GLU A 101 0.17 -14.85 15.79
CA GLU A 101 1.23 -15.68 15.19
C GLU A 101 2.15 -14.84 14.30
N LEU A 102 1.58 -13.93 13.50
CA LEU A 102 2.37 -12.99 12.69
C LEU A 102 3.16 -12.01 13.55
N MET A 103 2.58 -11.50 14.64
CA MET A 103 3.26 -10.64 15.61
C MET A 103 4.46 -11.33 16.24
N MET A 104 4.27 -12.55 16.75
CA MET A 104 5.38 -13.32 17.35
C MET A 104 6.49 -13.56 16.33
N LYS A 105 6.13 -13.97 15.11
CA LYS A 105 7.11 -14.18 14.04
C LYS A 105 7.87 -12.90 13.71
N TYR A 106 7.18 -11.77 13.60
CA TYR A 106 7.82 -10.49 13.30
C TYR A 106 8.79 -10.06 14.41
N LEU A 107 8.45 -10.27 15.68
CA LEU A 107 9.34 -9.95 16.81
C LEU A 107 10.57 -10.87 16.88
N ASP A 108 10.43 -12.15 16.51
CA ASP A 108 11.49 -13.14 16.59
C ASP A 108 12.43 -13.12 15.36
N GLU A 109 11.86 -13.05 14.16
CA GLU A 109 12.59 -13.14 12.88
C GLU A 109 12.85 -11.78 12.23
N GLY A 110 12.07 -10.74 12.57
CA GLY A 110 12.19 -9.40 12.00
C GLY A 110 11.56 -9.24 10.62
N GLU A 111 11.04 -10.30 10.01
CA GLU A 111 10.44 -10.25 8.67
C GLU A 111 9.24 -11.19 8.49
N LEU A 112 8.34 -10.82 7.57
CA LEU A 112 7.25 -11.66 7.09
C LEU A 112 7.48 -11.98 5.60
N THR A 113 7.16 -13.19 5.19
CA THR A 113 7.20 -13.55 3.77
C THR A 113 6.10 -12.83 2.98
N VAL A 114 6.28 -12.72 1.67
CA VAL A 114 5.26 -12.14 0.77
C VAL A 114 3.91 -12.87 0.90
N GLU A 115 3.93 -14.19 1.05
CA GLU A 115 2.71 -15.00 1.18
C GLU A 115 1.98 -14.72 2.50
N GLU A 116 2.71 -14.64 3.60
CA GLU A 116 2.17 -14.30 4.93
C GLU A 116 1.63 -12.87 4.96
N LEU A 117 2.35 -11.92 4.37
CA LEU A 117 1.92 -10.53 4.29
C LEU A 117 0.62 -10.41 3.47
N LYS A 118 0.53 -11.07 2.30
CA LYS A 118 -0.70 -11.11 1.49
C LYS A 118 -1.86 -11.78 2.25
N ALA A 119 -1.59 -12.87 2.98
CA ALA A 119 -2.59 -13.57 3.77
C ALA A 119 -3.12 -12.70 4.92
N GLY A 120 -2.24 -12.02 5.66
CA GLY A 120 -2.58 -11.10 6.74
C GLY A 120 -3.39 -9.90 6.24
N ILE A 121 -2.96 -9.25 5.15
CA ILE A 121 -3.72 -8.16 4.50
C ILE A 121 -5.13 -8.64 4.14
N ARG A 122 -5.24 -9.82 3.49
CA ARG A 122 -6.54 -10.38 3.09
C ARG A 122 -7.44 -10.63 4.31
N LYS A 123 -6.91 -11.27 5.34
CA LYS A 123 -7.65 -11.59 6.57
C LYS A 123 -8.16 -10.31 7.22
N GLY A 124 -7.28 -9.34 7.52
CA GLY A 124 -7.65 -8.05 8.12
C GLY A 124 -8.65 -7.25 7.29
N THR A 125 -8.53 -7.30 5.96
CA THR A 125 -9.50 -6.64 5.06
C THR A 125 -10.87 -7.29 5.17
N CYS A 126 -10.94 -8.62 5.14
CA CYS A 126 -12.17 -9.39 5.27
C CYS A 126 -12.83 -9.22 6.64
N ASP A 127 -12.04 -9.09 7.70
CA ASP A 127 -12.50 -8.88 9.08
C ASP A 127 -12.84 -7.40 9.37
N VAL A 128 -12.56 -6.51 8.40
CA VAL A 128 -12.87 -5.07 8.43
C VAL A 128 -12.07 -4.31 9.50
N GLU A 129 -10.89 -4.85 9.80
CA GLU A 129 -9.89 -4.33 10.75
C GLU A 129 -8.71 -3.65 10.06
N PHE A 130 -8.56 -3.85 8.75
CA PHE A 130 -7.50 -3.29 7.91
C PHE A 130 -8.08 -2.79 6.58
N TYR A 131 -7.58 -1.67 6.07
CA TYR A 131 -8.03 -1.08 4.81
C TYR A 131 -6.83 -0.85 3.88
N PRO A 132 -6.54 -1.74 2.92
CA PRO A 132 -5.44 -1.54 2.00
C PRO A 132 -5.74 -0.33 1.12
N VAL A 133 -4.76 0.56 1.00
CA VAL A 133 -4.82 1.75 0.14
C VAL A 133 -3.91 1.56 -1.06
N ILE A 134 -4.49 1.74 -2.25
CA ILE A 134 -3.84 1.69 -3.55
C ILE A 134 -4.04 3.01 -4.30
N CYS A 135 -3.26 3.24 -5.34
CA CYS A 135 -3.31 4.49 -6.13
C CYS A 135 -3.26 4.23 -7.63
N GLY A 136 -3.68 5.23 -8.42
CA GLY A 136 -3.62 5.18 -9.87
C GLY A 136 -4.39 6.29 -10.57
N SER A 137 -4.53 6.14 -11.89
CA SER A 137 -5.35 7.00 -12.75
C SER A 137 -6.13 6.20 -13.78
#